data_AF-A0A7S2FA20-F1
#
_entry.id   AF-A0A7S2FA20-F1
#
_cell.length_a   1.000
_cell.length_b   1.000
_cell.length_c   1.000
_cell.angle_alpha   90.00
_cell.angle_beta   90.00
_cell.angle_gamma   90.00
#
_symmetry.space_group_name_H-M   'P 1'
#
loop_
_entity.id
_entity.type
_entity.pdbx_description
1 polymer ?
#
loop_
_entity_poly.entity_id
_entity_poly.type
_entity_poly.pdbx_seq_one_letter_code
_entity_poly.pdbx_strand_id
1 'polypeptide(L)'
;SDGAQRARRQIMLLARASHAFLFPKCACTVQHGGSGTVHAALRAGVPTVIAPFGIDQPANADWVVSLGCGVKVANLAEVTPPELAEAITTVLGEERYMVKAKEVAAIISQERGVASAVVKVEKCLREPQPPYTAPAPMRPTWVDGLYELQEGSPSHCCPAVQVLGEEVSTPEPENAPVGKMWAGDFLVEENDDGIKPDR
;
A
#
# COMPACT_ATOMS: atom_id res chain seq x y z
N SER A 1 -28.83 0.02 23.95
CA SER A 1 -28.66 1.26 24.73
C SER A 1 -29.03 2.45 23.87
N ASP A 2 -29.35 3.58 24.49
CA ASP A 2 -29.67 4.85 23.81
C ASP A 2 -28.55 5.27 22.81
N GLY A 3 -27.29 5.02 23.16
CA GLY A 3 -26.13 5.25 22.29
C GLY A 3 -26.17 4.49 20.96
N ALA A 4 -26.58 3.21 20.96
CA ALA A 4 -26.68 2.42 19.72
C ALA A 4 -27.80 2.93 18.80
N GLN A 5 -28.87 3.45 19.38
CA GLN A 5 -30.02 3.98 18.65
C GLN A 5 -29.73 5.35 18.06
N ARG A 6 -28.98 6.20 18.78
CA ARG A 6 -28.43 7.46 18.28
C ARG A 6 -27.41 7.24 17.15
N ALA A 7 -26.49 6.29 17.30
CA ALA A 7 -25.52 5.94 16.25
C ALA A 7 -26.23 5.53 14.95
N ARG A 8 -27.27 4.69 15.02
CA ARG A 8 -28.06 4.28 13.85
C ARG A 8 -28.72 5.43 13.08
N ARG A 9 -29.00 6.57 13.73
CA ARG A 9 -29.56 7.76 13.05
C ARG A 9 -28.48 8.64 12.42
N GLN A 10 -27.22 8.45 12.79
CA GLN A 10 -26.07 9.25 12.33
C GLN A 10 -25.15 8.47 11.38
N ILE A 11 -25.42 7.18 11.18
CA ILE A 11 -24.68 6.31 10.27
C ILE A 11 -25.53 6.09 9.01
N MET A 12 -25.02 6.54 7.87
CA MET A 12 -25.57 6.24 6.57
C MET A 12 -24.74 5.13 5.90
N LEU A 13 -25.37 3.99 5.62
CA LEU A 13 -24.74 2.90 4.89
C LEU A 13 -25.00 3.07 3.40
N LEU A 14 -23.92 3.11 2.62
CA LEU A 14 -23.98 3.18 1.16
C LEU A 14 -23.32 1.92 0.60
N ALA A 15 -24.00 1.22 -0.31
CA ALA A 15 -23.41 0.06 -0.98
C ALA A 15 -22.23 0.48 -1.89
N ARG A 16 -22.37 1.63 -2.57
CA ARG A 16 -21.35 2.22 -3.44
C ARG A 16 -21.49 3.74 -3.44
N ALA A 17 -20.37 4.44 -3.48
CA ALA A 17 -20.31 5.88 -3.69
C ALA A 17 -19.00 6.25 -4.39
N SER A 18 -19.05 7.24 -5.27
CA SER A 18 -17.83 7.79 -5.87
C SER A 18 -17.07 8.61 -4.85
N HIS A 19 -15.78 8.31 -4.63
CA HIS A 19 -14.90 9.11 -3.78
C HIS A 19 -14.81 10.56 -4.26
N ALA A 20 -14.74 10.78 -5.58
CA ALA A 20 -14.68 12.12 -6.16
C ALA A 20 -15.94 12.96 -5.85
N PHE A 21 -17.09 12.30 -5.69
CA PHE A 21 -18.32 12.98 -5.28
C PHE A 21 -18.43 13.14 -3.77
N LEU A 22 -18.06 12.10 -3.01
CA LEU A 22 -18.32 12.03 -1.58
C LEU A 22 -17.28 12.80 -0.76
N PHE A 23 -15.99 12.61 -1.02
CA PHE A 23 -14.92 13.13 -0.18
C PHE A 23 -14.93 14.66 -0.05
N PRO A 24 -15.21 15.47 -1.10
CA PRO A 24 -15.32 16.92 -0.94
C PRO A 24 -16.39 17.39 0.06
N LYS A 25 -17.30 16.50 0.49
CA LYS A 25 -18.35 16.78 1.48
C LYS A 25 -18.01 16.23 2.88
N CYS A 26 -16.88 15.56 3.04
CA CYS A 26 -16.43 14.96 4.29
C CYS A 26 -15.50 15.93 5.04
N ALA A 27 -15.61 15.96 6.37
CA ALA A 27 -14.68 16.71 7.22
C ALA A 27 -13.35 15.96 7.42
N CYS A 28 -13.39 14.63 7.46
CA CYS A 28 -12.24 13.74 7.47
C CYS A 28 -12.62 12.39 6.83
N THR A 29 -11.62 11.57 6.50
CA THR A 29 -11.83 10.17 6.11
C THR A 29 -11.17 9.22 7.10
N VAL A 30 -11.74 8.03 7.28
CA VAL A 30 -11.14 6.90 8.01
C VAL A 30 -11.05 5.74 7.05
N GLN A 31 -9.85 5.21 6.82
CA GLN A 31 -9.61 4.23 5.76
C GLN A 31 -8.34 3.41 6.02
N HIS A 32 -8.13 2.34 5.25
CA HIS A 32 -7.05 1.39 5.50
C HIS A 32 -5.69 1.76 4.87
N GLY A 33 -5.61 2.82 4.08
CA GLY A 33 -4.36 3.32 3.49
C GLY A 33 -4.09 2.90 2.04
N GLY A 34 -5.09 2.39 1.30
CA GLY A 34 -4.87 1.99 -0.09
C GLY A 34 -4.54 3.19 -0.98
N SER A 35 -3.55 3.05 -1.88
CA SER A 35 -3.02 4.14 -2.71
C SER A 35 -4.10 4.98 -3.41
N GLY A 36 -5.08 4.33 -4.05
CA GLY A 36 -6.17 5.04 -4.75
C GLY A 36 -7.09 5.85 -3.82
N THR A 37 -7.39 5.32 -2.64
CA THR A 37 -8.25 5.99 -1.64
C THR A 37 -7.51 7.14 -0.97
N VAL A 38 -6.24 6.93 -0.60
CA VAL A 38 -5.35 7.99 -0.08
C VAL A 38 -5.26 9.13 -1.08
N HIS A 39 -4.93 8.83 -2.34
CA HIS A 39 -4.81 9.84 -3.39
C HIS A 39 -6.12 10.59 -3.61
N ALA A 40 -7.26 9.90 -3.59
CA ALA A 40 -8.57 10.53 -3.73
C ALA A 40 -8.90 11.47 -2.55
N ALA A 41 -8.57 11.08 -1.31
CA ALA A 41 -8.79 11.91 -0.12
C ALA A 41 -7.90 13.16 -0.16
N LEU A 42 -6.60 12.99 -0.42
CA LEU A 42 -5.66 14.12 -0.53
C LEU A 42 -5.99 15.05 -1.70
N ARG A 43 -6.40 14.50 -2.86
CA ARG A 43 -6.88 15.32 -4.00
C ARG A 43 -8.13 16.13 -3.66
N ALA A 44 -9.02 15.58 -2.82
CA ALA A 44 -10.19 16.30 -2.33
C ALA A 44 -9.85 17.31 -1.21
N GLY A 45 -8.60 17.33 -0.76
CA GLY A 45 -8.13 18.18 0.34
C GLY A 45 -8.71 17.78 1.68
N VAL A 46 -8.97 16.49 1.90
CA VAL A 46 -9.60 15.98 3.11
C VAL A 46 -8.55 15.31 4.00
N PRO A 47 -8.48 15.66 5.30
CA PRO A 47 -7.58 15.00 6.23
C PRO A 47 -8.00 13.54 6.46
N THR A 48 -7.03 12.65 6.65
CA THR A 48 -7.33 11.21 6.73
C THR A 48 -6.72 10.52 7.96
N VAL A 49 -7.52 9.70 8.62
CA VAL A 49 -7.07 8.72 9.62
C VAL A 49 -6.84 7.39 8.91
N ILE A 50 -5.68 6.76 9.12
CA ILE A 50 -5.31 5.52 8.46
C ILE A 50 -5.08 4.40 9.47
N ALA A 51 -5.85 3.32 9.35
CA ALA A 51 -5.67 2.07 10.09
C ALA A 51 -5.16 0.98 9.12
N PRO A 52 -3.83 0.82 8.96
CA PRO A 52 -3.27 -0.03 7.91
C PRO A 52 -3.51 -1.52 8.18
N PHE A 53 -3.55 -2.32 7.12
CA PHE A 53 -3.61 -3.79 7.21
C PHE A 53 -2.40 -4.46 6.54
N GLY A 54 -2.01 -4.06 5.32
CA GLY A 54 -0.85 -4.64 4.64
C GLY A 54 -0.52 -4.05 3.27
N ILE A 55 0.38 -4.72 2.54
CA ILE A 55 0.86 -4.34 1.19
C ILE A 55 1.55 -2.96 1.21
N ASP A 56 0.93 -1.95 0.61
CA ASP A 56 1.42 -0.59 0.45
C ASP A 56 0.88 0.35 1.55
N GLN A 57 -0.10 -0.12 2.32
CA GLN A 57 -0.88 0.69 3.25
C GLN A 57 -0.07 1.32 4.39
N PRO A 58 0.88 0.61 5.04
CA PRO A 58 1.71 1.22 6.08
C PRO A 58 2.57 2.37 5.52
N ALA A 59 3.17 2.18 4.34
CA ALA A 59 3.99 3.21 3.69
C ALA A 59 3.15 4.43 3.29
N ASN A 60 1.97 4.21 2.73
CA ASN A 60 1.04 5.30 2.42
C ASN A 60 0.59 6.06 3.68
N ALA A 61 0.38 5.35 4.80
CA ALA A 61 0.06 5.96 6.08
C ALA A 61 1.21 6.85 6.57
N ASP A 62 2.46 6.38 6.44
CA ASP A 62 3.65 7.16 6.79
C ASP A 62 3.81 8.40 5.92
N TRP A 63 3.47 8.33 4.62
CA TRP A 63 3.45 9.50 3.75
C TRP A 63 2.37 10.52 4.14
N VAL A 64 1.17 10.07 4.49
CA VAL A 64 0.12 10.98 4.97
C VAL A 64 0.56 11.70 6.24
N VAL A 65 1.16 10.97 7.18
CA VAL A 65 1.69 11.55 8.43
C VAL A 65 2.81 12.53 8.14
N SER A 66 3.78 12.18 7.28
CA SER A 66 4.91 13.06 6.97
C SER A 66 4.51 14.32 6.21
N LEU A 67 3.46 14.25 5.38
CA LEU A 67 2.83 15.41 4.73
C LEU A 67 1.99 16.26 5.69
N GLY A 68 1.76 15.80 6.92
CA GLY A 68 0.89 16.46 7.90
C GLY A 68 -0.59 16.47 7.48
N CYS A 69 -1.00 15.55 6.61
CA CYS A 69 -2.36 15.48 6.07
C CYS A 69 -3.28 14.55 6.88
N GLY A 70 -2.78 13.95 7.95
CA GLY A 70 -3.53 12.99 8.74
C GLY A 70 -2.70 12.27 9.78
N VAL A 71 -3.30 11.22 10.36
CA VAL A 71 -2.67 10.40 11.40
C VAL A 71 -2.78 8.92 11.06
N LYS A 72 -1.81 8.15 11.55
CA LYS A 72 -1.80 6.68 11.52
C LYS A 72 -2.17 6.16 12.90
N VAL A 73 -3.11 5.23 12.96
CA VAL A 73 -3.45 4.47 14.17
C VAL A 73 -2.88 3.05 14.07
N ALA A 74 -3.09 2.24 15.10
CA ALA A 74 -2.78 0.82 15.08
C ALA A 74 -3.38 0.13 13.85
N ASN A 75 -2.82 -1.03 13.51
CA ASN A 75 -3.31 -1.79 12.37
C ASN A 75 -4.80 -2.16 12.57
N LEU A 76 -5.50 -2.47 11.47
CA LEU A 76 -6.94 -2.72 11.51
C LEU A 76 -7.36 -3.85 12.47
N ALA A 77 -6.47 -4.81 12.76
CA ALA A 77 -6.75 -5.91 13.68
C ALA A 77 -6.61 -5.50 15.17
N GLU A 78 -5.83 -4.47 15.45
CA GLU A 78 -5.48 -4.02 16.81
C GLU A 78 -6.15 -2.71 17.21
N VAL A 79 -6.57 -1.90 16.24
CA VAL A 79 -7.16 -0.57 16.49
C VAL A 79 -8.38 -0.66 17.40
N THR A 80 -8.39 0.17 18.42
CA THR A 80 -9.48 0.20 19.39
C THR A 80 -10.46 1.35 19.11
N PRO A 81 -11.75 1.22 19.52
CA PRO A 81 -12.69 2.33 19.36
C PRO A 81 -12.26 3.65 20.04
N PRO A 82 -11.67 3.65 21.25
CA PRO A 82 -11.16 4.87 21.87
C PRO A 82 -10.03 5.52 21.07
N GLU A 83 -9.06 4.73 20.61
CA GLU A 83 -7.94 5.20 19.78
C GLU A 83 -8.45 5.83 18.48
N LEU A 84 -9.40 5.16 17.81
CA LEU A 84 -9.97 5.69 16.58
C LEU A 84 -10.76 6.99 16.81
N ALA A 85 -11.52 7.06 17.91
CA ALA A 85 -12.26 8.26 18.28
C ALA A 85 -11.32 9.44 18.60
N GLU A 86 -10.22 9.18 19.30
CA GLU A 86 -9.18 10.16 19.58
C GLU A 86 -8.53 10.64 18.28
N ALA A 87 -8.14 9.75 17.38
CA ALA A 87 -7.55 10.10 16.09
C ALA A 87 -8.47 10.98 15.24
N ILE A 88 -9.76 10.66 15.17
CA ILE A 88 -10.76 11.50 14.48
C ILE A 88 -10.87 12.87 15.14
N THR A 89 -10.93 12.91 16.48
CA THR A 89 -11.04 14.16 17.24
C THR A 89 -9.82 15.05 17.02
N THR A 90 -8.61 14.47 17.03
CA THR A 90 -7.35 15.17 16.76
C THR A 90 -7.33 15.77 15.35
N VAL A 91 -7.68 14.97 14.34
CA VAL A 91 -7.66 15.43 12.94
C VAL A 91 -8.71 16.53 12.68
N LEU A 92 -9.87 16.46 13.33
CA LEU A 92 -10.93 17.48 13.20
C LEU A 92 -10.70 18.71 14.07
N GLY A 93 -10.01 18.56 15.21
CA GLY A 93 -9.78 19.64 16.17
C GLY A 93 -8.56 20.49 15.86
N GLU A 94 -7.54 19.93 15.20
CA GLU A 94 -6.32 20.65 14.86
C GLU A 94 -6.34 21.15 13.41
N GLU A 95 -6.51 22.46 13.24
CA GLU A 95 -6.63 23.11 11.92
C GLU A 95 -5.46 22.81 10.97
N ARG A 96 -4.27 22.51 11.50
CA ARG A 96 -3.07 22.19 10.70
C ARG A 96 -3.29 21.07 9.69
N TYR A 97 -4.08 20.04 10.04
CA TYR A 97 -4.33 18.92 9.13
C TYR A 97 -5.16 19.36 7.93
N MET A 98 -6.16 20.22 8.19
CA MET A 98 -7.00 20.75 7.13
C MET A 98 -6.24 21.69 6.19
N VAL A 99 -5.39 22.55 6.76
CA VAL A 99 -4.53 23.44 5.97
C VAL A 99 -3.60 22.62 5.08
N LYS A 100 -2.90 21.63 5.64
CA LYS A 100 -2.00 20.77 4.86
C LYS A 100 -2.71 19.94 3.80
N ALA A 101 -3.87 19.36 4.12
CA ALA A 101 -4.64 18.62 3.13
C ALA A 101 -5.03 19.50 1.93
N LYS A 102 -5.45 20.76 2.17
CA LYS A 102 -5.77 21.71 1.09
C LYS A 102 -4.56 22.14 0.27
N GLU A 103 -3.40 22.37 0.92
CA GLU A 103 -2.15 22.68 0.21
C GLU A 103 -1.75 21.52 -0.72
N VAL A 104 -1.77 20.28 -0.21
CA VAL A 104 -1.47 19.09 -1.00
C VAL A 104 -2.50 18.89 -2.12
N ALA A 105 -3.78 19.14 -1.87
CA ALA A 105 -4.80 19.09 -2.91
C ALA A 105 -4.51 20.07 -4.06
N ALA A 106 -4.08 21.29 -3.74
CA ALA A 106 -3.72 22.29 -4.75
C ALA A 106 -2.54 21.82 -5.62
N ILE A 107 -1.56 21.14 -5.03
CA ILE A 107 -0.44 20.53 -5.77
C ILE A 107 -0.95 19.39 -6.67
N ILE A 108 -1.68 18.43 -6.10
CA ILE A 108 -2.20 17.26 -6.82
C ILE A 108 -3.15 17.67 -7.96
N SER A 109 -3.89 18.77 -7.81
CA SER A 109 -4.81 19.29 -8.84
C SER A 109 -4.10 19.75 -10.11
N GLN A 110 -2.81 20.09 -10.02
CA GLN A 110 -1.99 20.53 -11.16
C GLN A 110 -1.36 19.35 -11.90
N GLU A 111 -1.42 18.13 -11.35
CA GLU A 111 -0.87 16.95 -11.97
C GLU A 111 -1.64 16.56 -13.23
N ARG A 112 -0.89 16.20 -14.29
CA ARG A 112 -1.43 15.66 -15.54
C ARG A 112 -1.07 14.19 -15.72
N GLY A 113 -1.20 13.40 -14.65
CA GLY A 113 -0.71 12.01 -14.58
C GLY A 113 -1.11 11.14 -15.78
N VAL A 114 -2.40 11.12 -16.13
CA VAL A 114 -2.90 10.35 -17.28
C VAL A 114 -2.29 10.82 -18.60
N ALA A 115 -2.27 12.13 -18.85
CA ALA A 115 -1.69 12.66 -20.09
C ALA A 115 -0.18 12.37 -20.18
N SER A 116 0.54 12.52 -19.06
CA SER A 116 1.96 12.16 -18.98
C SER A 116 2.19 10.66 -19.22
N ALA A 117 1.30 9.81 -18.73
CA ALA A 117 1.36 8.37 -18.98
C ALA A 117 1.13 8.04 -20.46
N VAL A 118 0.10 8.63 -21.09
CA VAL A 118 -0.17 8.45 -22.53
C VAL A 118 1.04 8.82 -23.37
N VAL A 119 1.63 10.01 -23.15
CA VAL A 119 2.82 10.45 -23.87
C VAL A 119 3.98 9.45 -23.72
N LYS A 120 4.21 8.93 -22.51
CA LYS A 120 5.26 7.96 -22.25
C LYS A 120 4.99 6.62 -22.95
N VAL A 121 3.76 6.12 -22.88
CA VAL A 121 3.36 4.86 -23.53
C VAL A 121 3.51 4.98 -25.05
N GLU A 122 3.00 6.07 -25.65
CA GLU A 122 3.14 6.31 -27.09
C GLU A 122 4.60 6.42 -27.53
N LYS A 123 5.45 7.04 -26.71
CA LYS A 123 6.90 7.09 -26.97
C LYS A 123 7.49 5.68 -26.99
N CYS A 124 7.20 4.85 -26.00
CA CYS A 124 7.68 3.47 -25.94
C CYS A 124 7.21 2.62 -27.13
N LEU A 125 6.03 2.91 -27.69
CA LEU A 125 5.51 2.21 -28.88
C LEU A 125 6.22 2.64 -30.17
N ARG A 126 6.57 3.92 -30.30
CA ARG A 126 7.31 4.45 -31.47
C ARG A 126 8.80 4.13 -31.43
N GLU A 127 9.37 4.11 -30.23
CA GLU A 127 10.77 3.85 -29.94
C GLU A 127 10.84 2.64 -28.99
N PRO A 128 10.68 1.41 -29.51
CA PRO A 128 10.76 0.21 -28.69
C PRO A 128 12.07 0.23 -27.93
N GLN A 129 11.96 0.26 -26.60
CA GLN A 129 13.14 0.19 -25.75
C GLN A 129 13.80 -1.18 -25.94
N PRO A 130 15.13 -1.27 -25.87
CA PRO A 130 15.77 -2.58 -25.75
C PRO A 130 15.11 -3.33 -24.58
N PRO A 131 15.01 -4.67 -24.67
CA PRO A 131 14.43 -5.45 -23.59
C PRO A 131 15.04 -5.03 -22.26
N TYR A 132 14.18 -4.81 -21.25
CA TYR A 132 14.64 -4.42 -19.93
C TYR A 132 15.59 -5.51 -19.41
N THR A 133 16.88 -5.18 -19.36
CA THR A 133 17.88 -5.97 -18.66
C THR A 133 17.77 -5.57 -17.19
N ALA A 134 17.17 -6.44 -16.38
CA ALA A 134 17.26 -6.29 -14.94
C ALA A 134 18.75 -6.17 -14.57
N PRO A 135 19.12 -5.23 -13.69
CA PRO A 135 20.47 -5.23 -13.13
C PRO A 135 20.73 -6.61 -12.52
N ALA A 136 21.98 -7.07 -12.54
CA ALA A 136 22.34 -8.35 -11.94
C ALA A 136 21.73 -8.43 -10.53
N PRO A 137 21.06 -9.54 -10.17
CA PRO A 137 20.41 -9.64 -8.87
C PRO A 137 21.44 -9.35 -7.79
N MET A 138 21.21 -8.27 -7.03
CA MET A 138 22.04 -7.98 -5.87
C MET A 138 21.68 -8.99 -4.79
N ARG A 139 22.66 -9.81 -4.39
CA ARG A 139 22.49 -10.75 -3.30
C ARG A 139 22.85 -10.03 -2.00
N PRO A 140 21.92 -9.94 -1.02
CA PRO A 140 22.29 -9.52 0.31
C PRO A 140 23.18 -10.61 0.92
N THR A 141 24.46 -10.30 1.10
CA THR A 141 25.43 -11.17 1.76
C THR A 141 25.72 -10.63 3.15
N TRP A 142 25.91 -11.53 4.10
CA TRP A 142 26.24 -11.19 5.47
C TRP A 142 27.76 -11.20 5.62
N VAL A 143 28.37 -10.02 5.75
CA VAL A 143 29.82 -9.83 5.85
C VAL A 143 30.10 -9.00 7.10
N ASP A 144 30.94 -9.54 7.99
CA ASP A 144 31.40 -8.86 9.21
C ASP A 144 30.29 -8.20 10.07
N GLY A 145 29.11 -8.84 10.14
CA GLY A 145 27.99 -8.35 10.94
C GLY A 145 27.06 -7.37 10.23
N LEU A 146 27.28 -7.08 8.95
CA LEU A 146 26.48 -6.16 8.13
C LEU A 146 25.95 -6.84 6.87
N TYR A 147 24.80 -6.35 6.38
CA TYR A 147 24.30 -6.72 5.07
C TYR A 147 25.00 -5.88 4.00
N GLU A 148 25.77 -6.52 3.14
CA GLU A 148 26.35 -5.90 1.95
C GLU A 148 25.60 -6.40 0.70
N LEU A 149 25.45 -5.51 -0.30
CA LEU A 149 24.88 -5.87 -1.60
C LEU A 149 26.02 -6.19 -2.56
N GLN A 150 26.15 -7.46 -2.96
CA GLN A 150 27.12 -7.89 -3.96
C GLN A 150 26.41 -8.34 -5.25
N GLU A 151 27.04 -8.11 -6.41
CA GLU A 151 26.55 -8.61 -7.70
C GLU A 151 26.52 -10.14 -7.69
N GLY A 152 25.33 -10.74 -7.86
CA GLY A 152 25.18 -12.18 -7.98
C GLY A 152 25.69 -12.72 -9.32
N SER A 153 26.30 -13.91 -9.30
CA SER A 153 26.60 -14.69 -10.51
C SER A 153 25.31 -14.97 -11.32
N PRO A 154 25.34 -15.05 -12.67
CA PRO A 154 24.14 -15.21 -13.52
C PRO A 154 23.43 -16.57 -13.42
N SER A 155 23.64 -17.35 -12.38
CA SER A 155 23.03 -18.67 -12.25
C SER A 155 21.64 -18.57 -11.60
N HIS A 156 20.63 -18.82 -12.43
CA HIS A 156 19.19 -18.90 -12.15
C HIS A 156 18.52 -17.53 -11.93
N CYS A 157 18.36 -16.78 -13.02
CA CYS A 157 17.26 -15.84 -13.11
C CYS A 157 15.95 -16.61 -12.88
N CYS A 158 15.09 -16.13 -11.97
CA CYS A 158 13.65 -16.33 -12.13
C CYS A 158 13.33 -15.95 -13.59
N PRO A 159 12.68 -16.82 -14.37
CA PRO A 159 12.39 -16.48 -15.75
C PRO A 159 11.62 -15.17 -15.75
N ALA A 160 12.09 -14.24 -16.58
CA ALA A 160 11.33 -13.05 -16.93
C ALA A 160 9.86 -13.48 -17.15
N VAL A 161 8.92 -12.74 -16.57
CA VAL A 161 7.49 -12.90 -16.89
C VAL A 161 7.35 -12.63 -18.39
N GLN A 162 7.48 -13.69 -19.19
CA GLN A 162 7.12 -13.68 -20.58
C GLN A 162 5.60 -13.78 -20.59
N VAL A 163 4.94 -12.68 -20.94
CA VAL A 163 3.54 -12.70 -21.30
C VAL A 163 3.44 -13.41 -22.66
N LEU A 164 3.49 -14.73 -22.63
CA LEU A 164 3.15 -15.60 -23.74
C LEU A 164 2.21 -16.69 -23.20
N GLY A 165 0.91 -16.37 -23.23
CA GLY A 165 -0.18 -17.26 -23.63
C GLY A 165 -0.29 -18.73 -23.19
N GLU A 166 0.46 -19.25 -22.23
CA GLU A 166 0.30 -20.62 -21.74
C GLU A 166 0.26 -20.66 -20.20
N GLU A 167 -0.77 -21.31 -19.66
CA GLU A 167 -0.99 -21.48 -18.23
C GLU A 167 0.20 -22.23 -17.58
N VAL A 168 0.91 -21.56 -16.68
CA VAL A 168 1.88 -22.20 -15.79
C VAL A 168 1.10 -22.78 -14.61
N SER A 169 1.05 -24.12 -14.56
CA SER A 169 0.52 -24.91 -13.44
C SER A 169 1.35 -24.65 -12.18
N THR A 170 0.76 -24.03 -11.17
CA THR A 170 1.32 -24.00 -9.80
C THR A 170 1.15 -25.36 -9.14
N PRO A 171 2.16 -25.90 -8.42
CA PRO A 171 2.00 -27.15 -7.67
C PRO A 171 0.96 -26.96 -6.54
N GLU A 172 0.05 -27.92 -6.42
CA GLU A 172 -1.04 -27.87 -5.44
C GLU A 172 -0.51 -27.95 -3.99
N PRO A 173 -1.14 -27.21 -3.05
CA PRO A 173 -0.66 -27.02 -1.69
C PRO A 173 -0.58 -28.32 -0.86
N GLU A 174 -1.31 -29.38 -1.24
CA GLU A 174 -1.31 -30.67 -0.53
C GLU A 174 -0.01 -31.48 -0.60
N ASN A 175 0.95 -31.13 -1.47
CA ASN A 175 2.20 -31.89 -1.62
C ASN A 175 3.39 -31.35 -0.80
N ALA A 176 3.17 -30.41 0.13
CA ALA A 176 4.22 -29.97 1.04
C ALA A 176 4.57 -31.06 2.08
N PRO A 177 5.86 -31.37 2.33
CA PRO A 177 6.28 -32.24 3.42
C PRO A 177 5.78 -31.70 4.77
N VAL A 178 5.41 -32.59 5.70
CA VAL A 178 4.91 -32.23 7.04
C VAL A 178 5.91 -31.30 7.75
N GLY A 179 5.46 -30.10 8.12
CA GLY A 179 6.28 -29.07 8.79
C GLY A 179 6.85 -27.99 7.85
N LYS A 180 6.52 -28.01 6.55
CA LYS A 180 6.97 -27.01 5.57
C LYS A 180 5.81 -26.35 4.85
N MET A 181 5.99 -25.10 4.42
CA MET A 181 5.04 -24.38 3.55
C MET A 181 5.73 -23.87 2.28
N TRP A 182 4.95 -23.70 1.22
CA TRP A 182 5.40 -23.07 -0.02
C TRP A 182 5.27 -21.54 0.07
N ALA A 183 6.37 -20.82 -0.18
CA ALA A 183 6.39 -19.37 -0.36
C ALA A 183 6.83 -19.06 -1.80
N GLY A 184 5.87 -19.04 -2.72
CA GLY A 184 6.17 -19.08 -4.16
C GLY A 184 6.77 -20.44 -4.53
N ASP A 185 7.90 -20.44 -5.25
CA ASP A 185 8.60 -21.68 -5.65
C ASP A 185 9.53 -22.25 -4.56
N PHE A 186 9.57 -21.63 -3.37
CA PHE A 186 10.50 -22.00 -2.30
C PHE A 186 9.80 -22.73 -1.16
N LEU A 187 10.48 -23.76 -0.63
CA LEU A 187 10.05 -24.54 0.52
C LEU A 187 10.62 -23.91 1.81
N VAL A 188 9.76 -23.59 2.79
CA VAL A 188 10.15 -22.90 4.03
C VAL A 188 9.75 -23.73 5.25
N GLU A 189 10.65 -23.87 6.22
CA GLU A 189 10.35 -24.44 7.55
C GLU A 189 10.02 -23.33 8.55
N GLU A 190 8.94 -23.48 9.31
CA GLU A 190 8.68 -22.63 10.49
C GLU A 190 9.60 -23.07 11.63
N ASN A 191 10.46 -22.16 12.09
CA ASN A 191 11.17 -22.29 13.36
C ASN A 191 10.96 -21.01 14.17
N ASP A 192 10.92 -21.13 15.51
CA ASP A 192 10.57 -20.07 16.48
C ASP A 192 11.46 -18.80 16.42
N ASP A 193 12.53 -18.81 15.63
CA ASP A 193 13.49 -17.70 15.47
C ASP A 193 13.30 -16.90 14.15
N GLY A 194 12.23 -17.15 13.39
CA GLY A 194 11.94 -16.47 12.12
C GLY A 194 12.59 -17.13 10.89
N ILE A 195 12.06 -16.79 9.72
CA ILE A 195 12.34 -17.43 8.43
C ILE A 195 13.82 -17.33 8.03
N LYS A 196 14.50 -18.48 7.90
CA LYS A 196 15.81 -18.60 7.24
C LYS A 196 15.70 -19.53 6.03
N PRO A 197 16.26 -19.17 4.86
CA PRO A 197 16.35 -20.11 3.74
C PRO A 197 17.34 -21.23 4.06
N ASP A 198 17.00 -22.46 3.64
CA ASP A 198 17.83 -23.66 3.77
C ASP A 198 19.15 -23.52 2.99
N ARG A 199 20.20 -24.20 3.45
CA ARG A 199 21.56 -24.13 2.90
C ARG A 199 21.71 -24.85 1.56
#